data_AF-A0A2G4ILT1-F1
#
_entry.id   AF-A0A2G4ILT1-F1
#
_cell.length_a   1.000
_cell.length_b   1.000
_cell.length_c   1.000
_cell.angle_alpha   90.00
_cell.angle_beta   90.00
_cell.angle_gamma   90.00
#
_symmetry.space_group_name_H-M   'P 1'
#
loop_
_entity.id
_entity.type
_entity.pdbx_description
1 polymer ?
#
loop_
_entity_poly.entity_id
_entity_poly.type
_entity_poly.pdbx_seq_one_letter_code
_entity_poly.pdbx_strand_id
1 'polypeptide(L)'
;MTFAIYPQPAFDAPDKAKDLPPGVGAHAVGGNGRPNPTVAMKSGIEGREREFGEAVGVLMKTFMDTMPYVHEFNDAVVKSHLSHIQFAKNHGLLKEMIEDDQETMSPMLTRVKKSIEQSGNKELAMIAMFERTSCFYQMVATYHSENGKRTWKSPFGLVLDMGTRIGQFDMTEQDIHDIWFKPRLYGYADQLGVKIKITDMLDADKMITCVLAE
;
A
#
# COMPACT_ATOMS: atom_id res chain seq x y z
N MET A 1 -11.91 -35.24 -9.58
CA MET A 1 -12.43 -33.89 -9.28
C MET A 1 -11.64 -32.92 -10.13
N THR A 2 -12.27 -32.35 -11.15
CA THR A 2 -11.62 -31.45 -12.10
C THR A 2 -11.94 -30.04 -11.65
N PHE A 3 -10.94 -29.32 -11.14
CA PHE A 3 -11.12 -27.91 -10.75
C PHE A 3 -11.23 -27.08 -12.01
N ALA A 4 -12.37 -26.42 -12.20
CA ALA A 4 -12.53 -25.40 -13.23
C ALA A 4 -11.61 -24.23 -12.90
N ILE A 5 -10.58 -24.05 -13.72
CA ILE A 5 -9.71 -22.88 -13.68
C ILE A 5 -10.58 -21.70 -14.13
N TYR A 6 -10.97 -20.84 -13.19
CA TYR A 6 -11.57 -19.56 -13.52
C TYR A 6 -10.56 -18.78 -14.37
N PRO A 7 -10.94 -18.23 -15.54
CA PRO A 7 -10.07 -17.34 -16.27
C PRO A 7 -9.78 -16.14 -15.36
N GLN A 8 -8.50 -15.94 -15.05
CA GLN A 8 -8.03 -14.74 -14.37
C GLN A 8 -8.45 -13.53 -15.23
N PRO A 9 -9.23 -12.56 -14.71
CA PRO A 9 -9.42 -11.32 -15.44
C PRO A 9 -8.04 -10.70 -15.61
N ALA A 10 -7.65 -10.44 -16.86
CA ALA A 10 -6.46 -9.67 -17.16
C ALA A 10 -6.55 -8.38 -16.34
N PHE A 11 -5.62 -8.18 -15.40
CA PHE A 11 -5.46 -6.91 -14.71
C PHE A 11 -4.85 -5.95 -15.73
N ASP A 12 -5.64 -5.51 -16.70
CA ASP A 12 -5.29 -4.44 -17.62
C ASP A 12 -5.27 -3.16 -16.78
N ALA A 13 -4.09 -2.78 -16.30
CA ALA A 13 -3.86 -1.44 -15.79
C ALA A 13 -4.33 -0.45 -16.87
N PRO A 14 -5.32 0.42 -16.60
CA PRO A 14 -5.99 1.19 -17.64
C PRO A 14 -4.96 2.02 -18.40
N ASP A 15 -4.71 1.62 -19.66
CA ASP A 15 -3.70 2.20 -20.54
C ASP A 15 -4.07 3.61 -21.04
N LYS A 16 -5.21 4.14 -20.59
CA LYS A 16 -5.65 5.50 -20.89
C LYS A 16 -6.27 6.10 -19.65
N ALA A 17 -5.90 7.35 -19.37
CA ALA A 17 -6.50 8.19 -18.32
C ALA A 17 -8.03 8.38 -18.43
N LYS A 18 -8.68 7.78 -19.44
CA LYS A 18 -10.13 7.79 -19.67
C LYS A 18 -10.88 6.64 -18.99
N ASP A 19 -10.17 5.59 -18.57
CA ASP A 19 -10.77 4.38 -17.98
C ASP A 19 -10.60 4.34 -16.44
N LEU A 20 -10.15 5.45 -15.84
CA LEU A 20 -10.18 5.62 -14.39
C LEU A 20 -11.64 5.91 -13.96
N PRO A 21 -12.13 5.28 -12.86
CA PRO A 21 -13.41 5.66 -12.29
C PRO A 21 -13.42 7.17 -12.00
N PRO A 22 -14.54 7.88 -12.26
CA PRO A 22 -14.60 9.33 -12.09
C PRO A 22 -14.41 9.67 -10.62
N GLY A 23 -13.21 10.09 -10.25
CA GLY A 23 -12.88 10.37 -8.85
C GLY A 23 -11.51 10.98 -8.59
N VAL A 24 -10.65 11.15 -9.60
CA VAL A 24 -9.35 11.80 -9.40
C VAL A 24 -9.09 12.79 -10.53
N GLY A 25 -9.39 14.07 -10.26
CA GLY A 25 -8.80 15.20 -10.99
C GLY A 25 -9.42 15.54 -12.35
N ALA A 26 -10.71 15.88 -12.40
CA ALA A 26 -11.23 16.70 -13.49
C ALA A 26 -12.03 17.86 -12.89
N HIS A 27 -11.37 19.00 -12.66
CA HIS A 27 -12.10 20.26 -12.51
C HIS A 27 -12.84 20.50 -13.83
N ALA A 28 -14.16 20.27 -13.82
CA ALA A 28 -15.02 20.64 -14.93
C ALA A 28 -15.04 22.17 -15.03
N VAL A 29 -14.18 22.72 -15.89
CA VAL A 29 -14.22 24.15 -16.22
C VAL A 29 -15.40 24.36 -17.17
N GLY A 30 -16.55 24.77 -16.62
CA GLY A 30 -17.66 25.28 -17.40
C GLY A 30 -17.31 26.66 -17.96
N GLY A 31 -17.59 26.89 -19.24
CA GLY A 31 -17.29 28.12 -20.01
C GLY A 31 -17.98 29.41 -19.57
N ASN A 32 -18.29 29.57 -18.28
CA ASN A 32 -18.71 30.83 -17.65
C ASN A 32 -18.34 30.92 -16.14
N GLY A 33 -17.32 30.17 -15.68
CA GLY A 33 -16.76 30.34 -14.33
C GLY A 33 -17.71 30.02 -13.17
N ARG A 34 -18.84 29.34 -13.43
CA ARG A 34 -19.75 28.80 -12.40
C ARG A 34 -19.89 27.29 -12.58
N PRO A 35 -19.81 26.48 -11.51
CA PRO A 35 -20.05 25.04 -11.61
C PRO A 35 -21.47 24.77 -12.14
N ASN A 36 -21.59 23.91 -13.16
CA ASN A 36 -22.86 23.49 -13.73
C ASN A 36 -23.55 22.50 -12.75
N PRO A 37 -24.73 22.80 -12.18
CA PRO A 37 -25.31 22.02 -11.08
C PRO A 37 -26.00 20.70 -11.49
N THR A 38 -25.88 20.25 -12.75
CA THR A 38 -26.66 19.11 -13.27
C THR A 38 -25.86 17.88 -13.73
N VAL A 39 -24.56 17.79 -13.44
CA VAL A 39 -23.89 16.48 -13.46
C VAL A 39 -24.07 15.88 -12.07
N ALA A 40 -25.02 14.95 -11.92
CA ALA A 40 -25.20 14.21 -10.67
C ALA A 40 -23.83 13.67 -10.23
N MET A 41 -23.36 14.14 -9.07
CA MET A 41 -22.08 13.72 -8.53
C MET A 41 -22.23 12.25 -8.12
N LYS A 42 -21.74 11.35 -8.96
CA LYS A 42 -21.74 9.90 -8.68
C LYS A 42 -20.83 9.65 -7.49
N SER A 43 -21.31 8.83 -6.55
CA SER A 43 -20.58 8.44 -5.35
C SER A 43 -19.41 7.49 -5.65
N GLY A 44 -19.42 6.82 -6.81
CA GLY A 44 -18.49 5.75 -7.15
C GLY A 44 -18.88 4.39 -6.57
N ILE A 45 -20.02 4.33 -5.88
CA ILE A 45 -20.58 3.11 -5.25
C ILE A 45 -21.70 2.51 -6.11
N GLU A 46 -22.16 3.23 -7.15
CA GLU A 46 -23.29 2.79 -7.98
C GLU A 46 -23.06 1.38 -8.57
N GLY A 47 -23.98 0.46 -8.30
CA GLY A 47 -23.89 -0.95 -8.71
C GLY A 47 -23.04 -1.85 -7.79
N ARG A 48 -22.45 -1.28 -6.72
CA ARG A 48 -21.66 -1.98 -5.69
C ARG A 48 -22.17 -1.70 -4.28
N GLU A 49 -23.40 -1.25 -4.13
CA GLU A 49 -23.99 -0.81 -2.85
C GLU A 49 -23.98 -1.93 -1.80
N ARG A 50 -24.27 -3.17 -2.20
CA ARG A 50 -24.21 -4.33 -1.31
C ARG A 50 -22.79 -4.59 -0.82
N GLU A 51 -21.82 -4.63 -1.72
CA GLU A 51 -20.40 -4.85 -1.37
C GLU A 51 -19.87 -3.74 -0.46
N PHE A 52 -20.25 -2.49 -0.75
CA PHE A 52 -19.92 -1.36 0.10
C PHE A 52 -20.53 -1.51 1.51
N GLY A 53 -21.81 -1.87 1.61
CA GLY A 53 -22.47 -2.11 2.89
C GLY A 53 -21.82 -3.26 3.69
N GLU A 54 -21.42 -4.33 3.01
CA GLU A 54 -20.68 -5.44 3.62
C GLU A 54 -19.30 -5.00 4.13
N ALA A 55 -18.54 -4.23 3.32
CA ALA A 55 -17.23 -3.71 3.70
C ALA A 55 -17.30 -2.76 4.91
N VAL A 56 -18.25 -1.82 4.91
CA VAL A 56 -18.50 -0.93 6.06
C VAL A 56 -18.93 -1.74 7.28
N GLY A 57 -19.76 -2.78 7.09
CA GLY A 57 -20.18 -3.67 8.16
C GLY A 57 -19.01 -4.40 8.83
N VAL A 58 -18.02 -4.86 8.05
CA VAL A 58 -16.78 -5.46 8.59
C VAL A 58 -15.98 -4.42 9.37
N LEU A 59 -15.75 -3.24 8.77
CA LEU A 59 -15.03 -2.15 9.43
C LEU A 59 -15.63 -1.78 10.79
N MET A 60 -16.96 -1.62 10.85
CA MET A 60 -17.67 -1.30 12.09
C MET A 60 -17.53 -2.41 13.13
N LYS A 61 -17.63 -3.69 12.74
CA LYS A 61 -17.43 -4.82 13.66
C LYS A 61 -16.02 -4.82 14.25
N THR A 62 -15.00 -4.62 13.43
CA THR A 62 -13.60 -4.53 13.89
C THR A 62 -13.41 -3.35 14.84
N PHE A 63 -13.94 -2.17 14.49
CA PHE A 63 -13.80 -0.98 15.33
C PHE A 63 -14.50 -1.11 16.69
N MET A 64 -15.63 -1.84 16.75
CA MET A 64 -16.34 -2.10 18.01
C MET A 64 -15.68 -3.20 18.85
N ASP A 65 -14.81 -4.03 18.26
CA ASP A 65 -14.14 -5.12 18.96
C ASP A 65 -12.91 -4.60 19.73
N THR A 66 -13.11 -4.38 21.02
CA THR A 66 -12.13 -3.77 21.93
C THR A 66 -11.51 -4.76 22.91
N MET A 67 -11.87 -6.04 22.80
CA MET A 67 -11.39 -7.10 23.69
C MET A 67 -10.81 -8.26 22.87
N PRO A 68 -9.64 -8.83 23.25
CA PRO A 68 -8.85 -8.52 24.44
C PRO A 68 -8.00 -7.24 24.34
N TYR A 69 -7.98 -6.59 23.18
CA TYR A 69 -7.38 -5.26 22.98
C TYR A 69 -8.16 -4.51 21.90
N VAL A 70 -7.91 -3.20 21.79
CA VAL A 70 -8.48 -2.36 20.74
C VAL A 70 -7.83 -2.73 19.41
N HIS A 71 -8.62 -3.14 18.41
CA HIS A 71 -8.10 -3.47 17.08
C HIS A 71 -8.05 -2.22 16.19
N GLU A 72 -7.02 -2.13 15.34
CA GLU A 72 -7.06 -1.25 14.17
C GLU A 72 -7.83 -1.93 13.02
N PHE A 73 -8.37 -1.16 12.08
CA PHE A 73 -9.20 -1.73 11.01
C PHE A 73 -8.44 -2.70 10.09
N ASN A 74 -7.11 -2.62 10.06
CA ASN A 74 -6.19 -3.41 9.26
C ASN A 74 -5.49 -4.52 10.07
N ASP A 75 -5.86 -4.73 11.35
CA ASP A 75 -5.19 -5.65 12.28
C ASP A 75 -4.92 -7.04 11.67
N ALA A 76 -5.92 -7.60 10.99
CA ALA A 76 -5.83 -8.94 10.39
C ALA A 76 -4.77 -9.01 9.29
N VAL A 77 -4.69 -7.98 8.43
CA VAL A 77 -3.70 -7.92 7.33
C VAL A 77 -2.31 -7.69 7.90
N VAL A 78 -2.18 -6.75 8.85
CA VAL A 78 -0.92 -6.48 9.56
C VAL A 78 -0.41 -7.75 10.25
N LYS A 79 -1.28 -8.47 10.96
CA LYS A 79 -0.94 -9.71 11.66
C LYS A 79 -0.50 -10.83 10.71
N SER A 80 -1.17 -10.98 9.57
CA SER A 80 -0.76 -11.94 8.54
C SER A 80 0.64 -11.59 8.00
N HIS A 81 0.88 -10.30 7.72
CA HIS A 81 2.17 -9.82 7.23
C HIS A 81 3.31 -10.07 8.25
N LEU A 82 3.07 -9.72 9.51
CA LEU A 82 4.00 -9.99 10.62
C LEU A 82 4.29 -11.47 10.79
N SER A 83 3.27 -12.32 10.66
CA SER A 83 3.43 -13.77 10.80
C SER A 83 4.29 -14.36 9.68
N HIS A 84 4.15 -13.86 8.44
CA HIS A 84 5.02 -14.27 7.33
C HIS A 84 6.46 -13.80 7.54
N ILE A 85 6.68 -12.56 7.97
CA ILE A 85 8.03 -12.05 8.27
C ILE A 85 8.67 -12.85 9.41
N GLN A 86 7.92 -13.11 10.48
CA GLN A 86 8.40 -13.90 11.63
C GLN A 86 8.75 -15.32 11.21
N PHE A 87 7.92 -15.95 10.37
CA PHE A 87 8.22 -17.27 9.80
C PHE A 87 9.52 -17.23 9.01
N ALA A 88 9.66 -16.30 8.06
CA ALA A 88 10.88 -16.17 7.28
C ALA A 88 12.11 -15.93 8.17
N LYS A 89 12.00 -15.07 9.20
CA LYS A 89 13.05 -14.85 10.19
C LYS A 89 13.45 -16.14 10.91
N ASN A 90 12.48 -16.88 11.44
CA ASN A 90 12.72 -18.10 12.21
C ASN A 90 13.38 -19.21 11.38
N HIS A 91 13.14 -19.21 10.07
CA HIS A 91 13.67 -20.20 9.15
C HIS A 91 14.89 -19.73 8.34
N GLY A 92 15.37 -18.50 8.57
CA GLY A 92 16.50 -17.94 7.83
C GLY A 92 16.20 -17.62 6.36
N LEU A 93 14.93 -17.41 6.01
CA LEU A 93 14.42 -17.22 4.64
C LEU A 93 14.10 -15.74 4.31
N LEU A 94 14.55 -14.78 5.14
CA LEU A 94 14.21 -13.36 4.93
C LEU A 94 14.69 -12.85 3.59
N LYS A 95 15.89 -13.24 3.17
CA LYS A 95 16.48 -12.79 1.91
C LYS A 95 15.65 -13.31 0.73
N GLU A 96 15.36 -14.60 0.72
CA GLU A 96 14.59 -15.29 -0.31
C GLU A 96 13.19 -14.71 -0.41
N MET A 97 12.53 -14.43 0.72
CA MET A 97 11.21 -13.80 0.75
C MET A 97 11.23 -12.39 0.14
N ILE A 98 12.29 -11.61 0.37
CA ILE A 98 12.43 -10.26 -0.19
C ILE A 98 12.70 -10.33 -1.70
N GLU A 99 13.58 -11.25 -2.14
CA GLU A 99 13.88 -11.46 -3.55
C GLU A 99 12.62 -11.91 -4.32
N ASP A 100 11.84 -12.83 -3.76
CA ASP A 100 10.57 -13.31 -4.35
C ASP A 100 9.51 -12.20 -4.46
N ASP A 101 9.37 -11.36 -3.43
CA ASP A 101 8.47 -10.20 -3.46
C ASP A 101 8.89 -9.18 -4.53
N GLN A 102 10.20 -8.96 -4.69
CA GLN A 102 10.75 -8.09 -5.74
C GLN A 102 10.57 -8.67 -7.15
N GLU A 103 10.75 -9.97 -7.32
CA GLU A 103 10.52 -10.65 -8.59
C GLU A 103 9.03 -10.61 -8.97
N THR A 104 8.14 -10.90 -8.02
CA THR A 104 6.69 -10.85 -8.22
C THR A 104 6.21 -9.47 -8.68
N MET A 105 6.83 -8.40 -8.18
CA MET A 105 6.48 -7.03 -8.55
C MET A 105 7.13 -6.54 -9.85
N SER A 106 8.15 -7.25 -10.35
CA SER A 106 8.97 -6.83 -11.49
C SER A 106 8.20 -6.49 -12.76
N PRO A 107 7.15 -7.22 -13.19
CA PRO A 107 6.41 -6.87 -14.40
C PRO A 107 5.76 -5.48 -14.32
N MET A 108 5.18 -5.15 -13.16
CA MET A 108 4.57 -3.85 -12.91
C MET A 108 5.64 -2.75 -12.83
N LEU A 109 6.71 -2.98 -12.07
CA LEU A 109 7.80 -2.02 -11.91
C LEU A 109 8.50 -1.73 -13.24
N THR A 110 8.69 -2.74 -14.10
CA THR A 110 9.26 -2.58 -15.44
C THR A 110 8.40 -1.68 -16.33
N ARG A 111 7.06 -1.83 -16.26
CA ARG A 111 6.15 -0.95 -17.00
C ARG A 111 6.25 0.50 -16.52
N VAL A 112 6.31 0.72 -15.20
CA VAL A 112 6.46 2.07 -14.62
C VAL A 112 7.81 2.67 -14.98
N LYS A 113 8.91 1.89 -14.94
CA LYS A 113 10.24 2.33 -15.37
C LYS A 113 10.22 2.91 -16.78
N LYS A 114 9.60 2.21 -17.72
CA LYS A 114 9.45 2.70 -19.10
C LYS A 114 8.70 4.04 -19.16
N SER A 115 7.65 4.20 -18.36
CA SER A 115 6.93 5.49 -18.26
C SER A 115 7.80 6.61 -17.67
N ILE A 116 8.65 6.30 -16.69
CA ILE A 116 9.62 7.25 -16.12
C ILE A 116 10.63 7.66 -17.20
N GLU A 117 11.23 6.71 -17.90
CA GLU A 117 12.23 6.96 -18.95
C GLU A 117 11.67 7.83 -20.10
N GLN A 118 10.41 7.60 -20.48
CA GLN A 118 9.74 8.35 -21.54
C GLN A 118 9.36 9.77 -21.14
N SER A 119 8.99 9.99 -19.87
CA SER A 119 8.47 11.27 -19.40
C SER A 119 9.49 12.11 -18.63
N GLY A 120 10.57 11.50 -18.14
CA GLY A 120 11.47 12.07 -17.15
C GLY A 120 10.86 12.23 -15.75
N ASN A 121 9.61 11.81 -15.53
CA ASN A 121 8.90 12.04 -14.29
C ASN A 121 9.19 10.97 -13.24
N LYS A 122 10.18 11.21 -12.37
CA LYS A 122 10.54 10.31 -11.28
C LYS A 122 9.45 10.14 -10.20
N GLU A 123 8.46 11.04 -10.12
CA GLU A 123 7.36 10.90 -9.16
C GLU A 123 6.51 9.65 -9.41
N LEU A 124 6.50 9.14 -10.65
CA LEU A 124 5.84 7.88 -10.97
C LEU A 124 6.40 6.69 -10.17
N ALA A 125 7.68 6.75 -9.75
CA ALA A 125 8.26 5.75 -8.86
C ALA A 125 7.64 5.80 -7.46
N MET A 126 7.45 6.99 -6.90
CA MET A 126 6.82 7.18 -5.59
C MET A 126 5.37 6.71 -5.62
N ILE A 127 4.65 7.03 -6.69
CA ILE A 127 3.29 6.56 -6.89
C ILE A 127 3.27 5.03 -6.97
N ALA A 128 4.13 4.39 -7.76
CA ALA A 128 4.13 2.94 -7.90
C ALA A 128 4.45 2.19 -6.60
N MET A 129 5.33 2.73 -5.74
CA MET A 129 5.70 2.09 -4.48
C MET A 129 4.68 2.30 -3.35
N PHE A 130 3.94 3.41 -3.34
CA PHE A 130 3.13 3.83 -2.18
C PHE A 130 1.68 4.19 -2.49
N GLU A 131 1.32 4.56 -3.71
CA GLU A 131 0.00 5.12 -4.01
C GLU A 131 -0.73 4.35 -5.11
N ARG A 132 -2.06 4.49 -5.13
CA ARG A 132 -2.94 3.85 -6.11
C ARG A 132 -2.84 2.33 -6.16
N THR A 133 -2.20 1.73 -5.17
CA THR A 133 -2.26 0.31 -4.86
C THR A 133 -3.19 0.14 -3.67
N SER A 134 -4.21 -0.70 -3.81
CA SER A 134 -5.15 -1.01 -2.71
C SER A 134 -4.41 -1.53 -1.47
N CYS A 135 -3.27 -2.20 -1.66
CA CYS A 135 -2.45 -2.77 -0.61
C CYS A 135 -1.88 -1.71 0.34
N PHE A 136 -1.39 -0.56 -0.16
CA PHE A 136 -0.87 0.48 0.73
C PHE A 136 -1.98 1.09 1.58
N TYR A 137 -3.16 1.33 1.01
CA TYR A 137 -4.32 1.85 1.77
C TYR A 137 -4.83 0.87 2.83
N GLN A 138 -4.71 -0.44 2.57
CA GLN A 138 -5.06 -1.48 3.55
C GLN A 138 -3.99 -1.63 4.63
N MET A 139 -2.74 -1.26 4.36
CA MET A 139 -1.67 -1.36 5.34
C MET A 139 -1.50 -0.09 6.17
N VAL A 140 -1.62 1.10 5.58
CA VAL A 140 -1.20 2.37 6.20
C VAL A 140 -2.37 3.32 6.38
N ALA A 141 -2.78 3.53 7.63
CA ALA A 141 -3.89 4.41 8.00
C ALA A 141 -3.54 5.90 7.92
N THR A 142 -2.30 6.28 8.29
CA THR A 142 -1.85 7.66 8.38
C THR A 142 -0.65 7.88 7.46
N TYR A 143 -0.83 8.66 6.40
CA TYR A 143 0.23 9.03 5.48
C TYR A 143 0.04 10.43 4.90
N HIS A 144 1.15 10.99 4.42
CA HIS A 144 1.21 12.26 3.72
C HIS A 144 2.09 12.12 2.47
N SER A 145 1.66 12.83 1.42
CA SER A 145 2.24 12.74 0.09
C SER A 145 2.62 14.12 -0.43
N GLU A 146 3.89 14.27 -0.79
CA GLU A 146 4.47 15.46 -1.38
C GLU A 146 5.32 15.05 -2.59
N ASN A 147 5.55 15.94 -3.56
CA ASN A 147 6.38 15.59 -4.71
C ASN A 147 7.76 15.06 -4.29
N GLY A 148 8.09 13.83 -4.70
CA GLY A 148 9.33 13.14 -4.37
C GLY A 148 9.45 12.65 -2.93
N LYS A 149 8.39 12.70 -2.12
CA LYS A 149 8.43 12.33 -0.70
C LYS A 149 7.13 11.68 -0.23
N ARG A 150 7.26 10.61 0.54
CA ARG A 150 6.15 9.95 1.25
C ARG A 150 6.50 9.78 2.71
N THR A 151 5.58 10.18 3.58
CA THR A 151 5.75 10.07 5.03
C THR A 151 4.55 9.33 5.59
N TRP A 152 4.76 8.30 6.41
CA TRP A 152 3.68 7.53 7.00
C TRP A 152 4.04 7.01 8.38
N LYS A 153 3.01 6.69 9.18
CA LYS A 153 3.21 5.99 10.44
C LYS A 153 3.34 4.49 10.18
N SER A 154 4.33 3.85 10.81
CA SER A 154 4.46 2.39 10.78
C SER A 154 3.14 1.71 11.21
N PRO A 155 2.65 0.72 10.45
CA PRO A 155 1.37 0.07 10.75
C PRO A 155 1.48 -1.12 11.71
N PHE A 156 2.66 -1.42 12.25
CA PHE A 156 2.89 -2.67 13.00
C PHE A 156 2.81 -2.54 14.51
N GLY A 157 2.96 -1.32 15.05
CA GLY A 157 3.17 -1.11 16.49
C GLY A 157 2.13 -1.77 17.38
N LEU A 158 0.84 -1.54 17.11
CA LEU A 158 -0.24 -2.08 17.96
C LEU A 158 -0.26 -3.61 17.96
N VAL A 159 -0.18 -4.23 16.78
CA VAL A 159 -0.23 -5.69 16.63
C VAL A 159 1.04 -6.35 17.19
N LEU A 160 2.21 -5.73 17.00
CA LEU A 160 3.46 -6.21 17.58
C LEU A 160 3.45 -6.12 19.11
N ASP A 161 3.05 -4.98 19.67
CA ASP A 161 2.99 -4.77 21.12
C ASP A 161 2.13 -5.85 21.79
N MET A 162 1.01 -6.20 21.16
CA MET A 162 0.14 -7.25 21.68
C MET A 162 0.68 -8.65 21.40
N GLY A 163 1.18 -8.91 20.19
CA GLY A 163 1.72 -10.22 19.79
C GLY A 163 2.97 -10.62 20.55
N THR A 164 3.87 -9.68 20.86
CA THR A 164 5.10 -9.94 21.64
C THR A 164 4.77 -10.30 23.08
N ARG A 165 3.75 -9.70 23.70
CA ARG A 165 3.31 -10.03 25.08
C ARG A 165 2.85 -11.48 25.22
N ILE A 166 2.31 -12.07 24.15
CA ILE A 166 1.84 -13.46 24.14
C ILE A 166 2.84 -14.43 23.48
N GLY A 167 4.04 -13.94 23.14
CA GLY A 167 5.10 -14.75 22.52
C GLY A 167 4.86 -15.10 21.05
N GLN A 168 3.96 -14.40 20.36
CA GLN A 168 3.71 -14.60 18.92
C GLN A 168 4.85 -14.03 18.06
N PHE A 169 5.42 -12.90 18.47
CA PHE A 169 6.50 -12.22 17.76
C PHE A 169 7.66 -11.89 18.69
N ASP A 170 8.89 -11.99 18.20
CA ASP A 170 10.12 -11.60 18.91
C ASP A 170 10.87 -10.45 18.21
N MET A 171 10.18 -9.74 17.32
CA MET A 171 10.70 -8.61 16.54
C MET A 171 10.13 -7.29 17.06
N THR A 172 10.92 -6.23 16.96
CA THR A 172 10.49 -4.84 17.14
C THR A 172 10.05 -4.22 15.81
N GLU A 173 9.36 -3.07 15.86
CA GLU A 173 9.07 -2.29 14.65
C GLU A 173 10.36 -1.86 13.92
N GLN A 174 11.43 -1.57 14.66
CA GLN A 174 12.72 -1.23 14.06
C GLN A 174 13.31 -2.45 13.33
N ASP A 175 13.19 -3.66 13.90
CA ASP A 175 13.64 -4.88 13.21
C ASP A 175 12.91 -5.06 11.87
N ILE A 176 11.59 -4.91 11.85
CA ILE A 176 10.79 -5.02 10.61
C ILE A 176 11.17 -3.92 9.61
N HIS A 177 11.42 -2.70 10.10
CA HIS A 177 11.89 -1.61 9.26
C HIS A 177 13.22 -1.94 8.56
N ASP A 178 14.15 -2.53 9.33
CA ASP A 178 15.50 -2.85 8.88
C ASP A 178 15.57 -4.11 8.00
N ILE A 179 14.89 -5.18 8.39
CA ILE A 179 15.01 -6.49 7.73
C ILE A 179 14.02 -6.68 6.60
N TRP A 180 12.92 -5.93 6.57
CA TRP A 180 11.84 -6.11 5.58
C TRP A 180 11.56 -4.84 4.77
N PHE A 181 11.19 -3.71 5.40
CA PHE A 181 10.74 -2.53 4.64
C PHE A 181 11.84 -1.93 3.78
N LYS A 182 12.99 -1.61 4.37
CA LYS A 182 14.08 -0.95 3.66
C LYS A 182 14.59 -1.81 2.49
N PRO A 183 14.98 -3.08 2.68
CA PRO A 183 15.52 -3.89 1.58
C PRO A 183 14.51 -4.07 0.44
N ARG A 184 13.24 -4.29 0.76
CA ARG A 184 12.16 -4.41 -0.22
C ARG A 184 12.02 -3.14 -1.06
N LEU A 185 11.89 -1.98 -0.41
CA LEU A 185 11.71 -0.70 -1.11
C LEU A 185 12.96 -0.29 -1.90
N TYR A 186 14.17 -0.57 -1.40
CA TYR A 186 15.39 -0.33 -2.16
C TYR A 186 15.47 -1.19 -3.42
N GLY A 187 15.06 -2.47 -3.35
CA GLY A 187 14.98 -3.31 -4.55
C GLY A 187 13.95 -2.81 -5.57
N TYR A 188 12.81 -2.29 -5.12
CA TYR A 188 11.84 -1.67 -6.02
C TYR A 188 12.41 -0.42 -6.70
N ALA A 189 13.08 0.44 -5.93
CA ALA A 189 13.71 1.65 -6.45
C ALA A 189 14.79 1.34 -7.50
N ASP A 190 15.61 0.31 -7.26
CA ASP A 190 16.63 -0.14 -8.20
C ASP A 190 16.01 -0.60 -9.53
N GLN A 191 14.96 -1.44 -9.47
CA GLN A 191 14.23 -1.86 -10.68
C GLN A 191 13.62 -0.68 -11.43
N LEU A 192 13.06 0.29 -10.71
CA LEU A 192 12.49 1.53 -11.26
C LEU A 192 13.56 2.50 -11.79
N GLY A 193 14.84 2.25 -11.55
CA GLY A 193 15.94 3.13 -11.98
C GLY A 193 15.99 4.46 -11.24
N VAL A 194 15.52 4.50 -9.99
CA VAL A 194 15.57 5.69 -9.13
C VAL A 194 16.35 5.40 -7.86
N LYS A 195 16.88 6.44 -7.24
CA LYS A 195 17.44 6.35 -5.90
C LYS A 195 16.44 6.89 -4.91
N ILE A 196 16.38 6.26 -3.75
CA ILE A 196 15.60 6.74 -2.62
C ILE A 196 16.46 6.77 -1.37
N LYS A 197 16.01 7.55 -0.38
CA LYS A 197 16.49 7.47 1.00
C LYS A 197 15.29 7.25 1.89
N ILE A 198 15.39 6.25 2.77
CA ILE A 198 14.39 5.94 3.77
C ILE A 198 14.94 6.35 5.13
N THR A 199 14.06 6.77 6.05
CA THR A 199 14.41 7.03 7.46
C THR A 199 15.22 5.88 8.03
N ASP A 200 16.32 6.14 8.74
CA ASP A 200 17.19 5.08 9.23
C ASP A 200 16.67 4.47 10.54
N MET A 201 16.33 5.33 11.50
CA MET A 201 15.83 4.97 12.83
C MET A 201 14.44 5.56 13.05
N LEU A 202 13.52 4.73 13.54
CA LEU A 202 12.16 5.15 13.88
C LEU A 202 12.15 6.00 15.15
N ASP A 203 11.46 7.12 15.09
CA ASP A 203 11.26 8.01 16.23
C ASP A 203 10.20 7.48 17.21
N ALA A 204 9.85 8.29 18.22
CA ALA A 204 8.81 7.96 19.18
C ALA A 204 7.43 7.79 18.52
N ASP A 205 7.16 8.57 17.47
CA ASP A 205 5.90 8.55 16.71
C ASP A 205 5.84 7.45 15.65
N LYS A 206 6.96 6.72 15.46
CA LYS A 206 7.14 5.64 14.49
C LYS A 206 6.89 6.10 13.06
N MET A 207 7.32 7.32 12.75
CA MET A 207 7.18 7.90 11.42
C MET A 207 8.30 7.41 10.49
N ILE A 208 7.92 7.00 9.29
CA ILE A 208 8.80 6.59 8.20
C ILE A 208 8.67 7.61 7.08
N THR A 209 9.79 8.16 6.65
CA THR A 209 9.89 9.01 5.47
C THR A 209 10.72 8.31 4.40
N CYS A 210 10.21 8.26 3.18
CA CYS A 210 10.93 7.91 1.96
C CYS A 210 11.00 9.13 1.04
N VAL A 211 12.19 9.49 0.57
CA VAL A 211 12.41 10.57 -0.39
C VAL A 211 13.15 10.07 -1.62
N LEU A 212 12.85 10.64 -2.79
CA LEU A 212 13.72 10.52 -3.95
C LEU A 212 15.08 11.17 -3.63
N ALA A 213 16.15 10.47 -3.97
CA ALA A 213 17.52 10.93 -3.83
C ALA A 213 18.12 11.27 -5.20
N GLU A 214 19.20 12.06 -5.19
CA GLU A 214 19.95 12.45 -6.39
C GLU A 214 20.78 11.30 -7.00
#